data_AF-A0A971AK28-F1
#
_entry.id   AF-A0A971AK28-F1
#
_cell.length_a   1.000
_cell.length_b   1.000
_cell.length_c   1.000
_cell.angle_alpha   90.00
_cell.angle_beta   90.00
_cell.angle_gamma   90.00
#
_symmetry.space_group_name_H-M   'P 1'
#
loop_
_entity.id
_entity.type
_entity.pdbx_description
1 polymer ?
#
loop_
_entity_poly.entity_id
_entity_poly.type
_entity_poly.pdbx_seq_one_letter_code
_entity_poly.pdbx_strand_id
1 'polypeptide(L)'
;MLRQQSRMQMVTIKNPLPHVQGNAFDAGGIEARASIQPMRGSVCANVYGLKPSAMRLMLFDPSSKIQMNQGVCVDVDGASDPDFRVVYVQEWLGHGAAHLQFIPEAERGADA
;
A
#
# COMPACT_ATOMS: atom_id res chain seq x y z
N MET A 1 12.14 -21.45 2.80
CA MET A 1 11.02 -20.77 2.09
C MET A 1 10.06 -20.27 3.16
N LEU A 2 10.06 -18.97 3.49
CA LEU A 2 9.12 -18.43 4.49
C LEU A 2 7.70 -18.43 3.90
N ARG A 3 6.79 -19.19 4.53
CA ARG A 3 5.35 -19.09 4.27
C ARG A 3 4.86 -17.76 4.85
N GLN A 4 4.73 -16.74 4.01
CA GLN A 4 4.04 -15.50 4.39
C GLN A 4 2.54 -15.85 4.53
N GLN A 5 2.07 -15.97 5.78
CA GLN A 5 0.66 -16.23 6.10
C GLN A 5 -0.11 -14.91 6.10
N SER A 6 -1.30 -14.90 5.50
CA SER A 6 -2.22 -13.76 5.60
C SER A 6 -2.61 -13.56 7.07
N ARG A 7 -2.13 -12.48 7.69
CA ARG A 7 -2.49 -12.09 9.05
C ARG A 7 -2.98 -10.65 9.01
N MET A 8 -4.05 -10.38 9.77
CA MET A 8 -4.43 -9.01 10.07
C MET A 8 -3.32 -8.36 10.89
N GLN A 9 -2.77 -7.26 10.40
CA GLN A 9 -1.75 -6.45 11.05
C GLN A 9 -2.16 -4.98 11.09
N MET A 10 -1.53 -4.22 11.98
CA MET A 10 -1.61 -2.76 11.93
C MET A 10 -0.67 -2.26 10.84
N VAL A 11 -1.15 -1.32 10.04
CA VAL A 11 -0.34 -0.57 9.07
C VAL A 11 -0.56 0.91 9.26
N THR A 12 0.50 1.69 9.05
CA THR A 12 0.42 3.15 9.01
C THR A 12 0.13 3.60 7.60
N ILE A 13 -0.85 4.48 7.44
CA ILE A 13 -1.29 5.01 6.14
C ILE A 13 -1.12 6.51 6.13
N LYS A 14 -0.42 7.02 5.11
CA LYS A 14 0.04 8.40 4.99
C LYS A 14 -0.55 9.03 3.74
N ASN A 15 -0.93 10.30 3.81
CA ASN A 15 -1.41 11.04 2.65
C ASN A 15 -0.23 11.52 1.82
N PRO A 16 -0.39 11.61 0.49
CA PRO A 16 0.63 12.24 -0.35
C PRO A 16 0.79 13.71 0.03
N LEU A 17 2.02 14.21 0.01
CA LEU A 17 2.27 15.63 0.22
C LEU A 17 1.66 16.46 -0.92
N PRO A 18 0.88 17.52 -0.63
CA PRO A 18 0.33 18.38 -1.65
C PRO A 18 1.43 19.01 -2.50
N HIS A 19 1.23 19.03 -3.82
CA HIS A 19 2.13 19.67 -4.80
C HIS A 19 3.55 19.08 -4.90
N VAL A 20 3.80 17.93 -4.28
CA VAL A 20 5.06 17.18 -4.43
C VAL A 20 4.80 15.97 -5.32
N GLN A 21 5.55 15.85 -6.42
CA GLN A 21 5.53 14.65 -7.25
C GLN A 21 6.40 13.55 -6.63
N GLY A 22 6.22 12.31 -7.07
CA GLY A 22 6.95 11.18 -6.51
C GLY A 22 6.32 10.65 -5.24
N ASN A 23 7.10 9.95 -4.43
CA ASN A 23 6.66 9.18 -3.26
C ASN A 23 6.88 9.93 -1.94
N ALA A 24 6.51 11.20 -1.90
CA ALA A 24 6.56 12.03 -0.70
C ALA A 24 5.21 12.00 0.02
N PHE A 25 5.23 11.68 1.31
CA PHE A 25 4.02 11.55 2.12
C PHE A 25 4.13 12.37 3.41
N ASP A 26 2.99 12.70 3.99
CA ASP A 26 2.94 13.38 5.27
C ASP A 26 3.61 12.56 6.38
N ALA A 27 4.21 13.25 7.36
CA ALA A 27 4.81 12.57 8.51
C ALA A 27 3.75 11.96 9.43
N GLY A 28 2.53 12.53 9.43
CA GLY A 28 1.39 12.05 10.19
C GLY A 28 0.63 10.98 9.42
N GLY A 29 0.42 9.82 10.02
CA GLY A 29 -0.37 8.74 9.42
C GLY A 29 -1.55 8.33 10.30
N ILE A 30 -2.49 7.61 9.71
CA ILE A 30 -3.52 6.89 10.46
C ILE A 30 -3.13 5.42 10.57
N GLU A 31 -3.52 4.82 11.68
CA GLU A 31 -3.35 3.40 11.93
C GLU A 31 -4.59 2.64 11.47
N ALA A 32 -4.39 1.63 10.61
CA ALA A 32 -5.48 0.80 10.09
C ALA A 32 -5.17 -0.68 10.29
N ARG A 33 -6.20 -1.47 10.63
CA ARG A 33 -6.11 -2.93 10.61
C ARG A 33 -6.33 -3.43 9.20
N ALA A 34 -5.34 -4.12 8.64
CA ALA A 34 -5.42 -4.67 7.30
C ALA A 34 -4.78 -6.06 7.19
N SER A 35 -5.26 -6.85 6.22
CA SER A 35 -4.62 -8.10 5.80
C SER A 35 -3.83 -7.84 4.54
N ILE A 36 -2.51 -8.05 4.59
CA ILE A 36 -1.63 -7.85 3.45
C ILE A 36 -1.26 -9.20 2.84
N GLN A 37 -1.45 -9.34 1.54
CA GLN A 37 -1.24 -10.57 0.81
C GLN A 37 -0.40 -10.30 -0.44
N PRO A 38 0.50 -11.20 -0.84
CA PRO A 38 1.09 -11.14 -2.16
C PRO A 38 -0.01 -11.19 -3.22
N MET A 39 -0.01 -10.23 -4.15
CA MET A 39 -0.94 -10.29 -5.27
C MET A 39 -0.42 -11.35 -6.25
N ARG A 40 -1.02 -12.54 -6.24
CA ARG A 40 -0.62 -13.69 -7.05
C ARG A 40 -1.56 -13.85 -8.25
N GLY A 41 -1.07 -14.53 -9.29
CA GLY A 41 -1.85 -14.85 -10.49
C GLY A 41 -1.59 -13.90 -11.66
N SER A 42 -2.28 -14.16 -12.78
CA SER A 42 -2.10 -13.43 -14.04
C SER A 42 -2.55 -11.96 -13.97
N VAL A 43 -3.33 -11.58 -12.96
CA VAL A 43 -3.84 -10.21 -12.76
C VAL A 43 -2.72 -9.18 -12.64
N CYS A 44 -1.64 -9.46 -11.89
CA CYS A 44 -0.50 -8.54 -11.76
C CYS A 44 0.17 -8.24 -13.11
N ALA A 45 0.44 -9.30 -13.88
CA ALA A 45 1.10 -9.20 -15.16
C ALA A 45 0.19 -8.53 -16.21
N ASN A 46 -1.10 -8.86 -16.20
CA ASN A 46 -2.05 -8.39 -17.21
C ASN A 46 -2.53 -6.95 -16.95
N VAL A 47 -2.73 -6.55 -15.70
CA VAL A 47 -3.27 -5.22 -15.36
C VAL A 47 -2.16 -4.18 -15.27
N TYR A 48 -1.01 -4.56 -14.70
CA TYR A 48 0.04 -3.59 -14.37
C TYR A 48 1.30 -3.75 -15.22
N GLY A 49 1.48 -4.85 -15.97
CA GLY A 49 2.73 -5.13 -16.68
C GLY A 49 3.95 -5.31 -15.77
N LEU A 50 3.73 -5.36 -14.44
CA LEU A 50 4.77 -5.41 -13.43
C LEU A 50 5.08 -6.86 -13.01
N LYS A 51 6.30 -7.08 -12.50
CA LYS A 51 6.67 -8.36 -11.89
C LYS A 51 5.72 -8.65 -10.71
N PRO A 52 5.11 -9.85 -10.60
CA PRO A 52 4.16 -10.19 -9.55
C PRO A 52 4.65 -9.97 -8.10
N SER A 53 5.97 -9.93 -7.89
CA SER A 53 6.58 -9.67 -6.58
C SER A 53 6.43 -8.23 -6.08
N ALA A 54 6.15 -7.28 -6.97
CA ALA A 54 6.08 -5.84 -6.68
C ALA A 54 4.70 -5.36 -6.19
N MET A 55 3.70 -6.24 -6.17
CA MET A 55 2.34 -5.87 -5.79
C MET A 55 1.87 -6.60 -4.53
N ARG A 56 1.03 -5.93 -3.73
CA ARG A 56 0.27 -6.55 -2.64
C ARG A 56 -1.22 -6.25 -2.79
N LEU A 57 -2.03 -7.19 -2.35
CA LEU A 57 -3.44 -6.98 -2.07
C LEU A 57 -3.58 -6.63 -0.59
N MET A 58 -4.23 -5.51 -0.30
CA MET A 58 -4.60 -5.09 1.04
C MET A 58 -6.12 -5.21 1.20
N LEU A 59 -6.57 -6.00 2.17
CA LEU A 59 -7.97 -6.04 2.59
C LEU A 59 -8.13 -5.23 3.87
N PHE A 60 -9.11 -4.35 3.92
CA PHE A 60 -9.29 -3.38 5.01
C PHE A 60 -10.78 -3.17 5.34
N ASP A 61 -11.03 -2.57 6.52
CA ASP A 61 -12.37 -2.11 6.90
C ASP A 61 -12.68 -0.76 6.23
N PRO A 62 -13.81 -0.59 5.51
CA PRO A 62 -14.15 0.65 4.79
C PRO A 62 -14.16 1.91 5.66
N SER A 63 -14.39 1.79 6.97
CA SER A 63 -14.32 2.92 7.91
C SER A 63 -12.92 3.55 8.00
N SER A 64 -11.88 2.85 7.54
CA SER A 64 -10.50 3.33 7.44
C SER A 64 -10.32 4.40 6.35
N LYS A 65 -11.29 4.56 5.43
CA LYS A 65 -11.29 5.56 4.35
C LYS A 65 -10.00 5.57 3.52
N ILE A 66 -9.60 4.41 3.02
CA ILE A 66 -8.40 4.27 2.20
C ILE A 66 -8.63 4.93 0.84
N GLN A 67 -7.66 5.69 0.37
CA GLN A 67 -7.74 6.44 -0.89
C GLN A 67 -6.55 6.14 -1.80
N MET A 68 -6.77 6.36 -3.10
CA MET A 68 -5.68 6.28 -4.08
C MET A 68 -4.56 7.27 -3.76
N ASN A 69 -3.34 6.91 -4.15
CA ASN A 69 -2.10 7.66 -3.95
C ASN A 69 -1.64 7.81 -2.50
N GLN A 70 -2.35 7.25 -1.52
CA GLN A 70 -1.83 7.14 -0.16
C GLN A 70 -0.62 6.20 -0.10
N GLY A 71 0.29 6.48 0.82
CA GLY A 71 1.40 5.62 1.17
C GLY A 71 1.01 4.66 2.29
N VAL A 72 1.52 3.43 2.25
CA VAL A 72 1.29 2.41 3.28
C VAL A 72 2.63 1.88 3.75
N CYS A 73 2.86 1.90 5.07
CA CYS A 73 3.99 1.23 5.72
C CYS A 73 3.59 -0.21 6.04
N VAL A 74 4.06 -1.17 5.25
CA VAL A 74 3.76 -2.60 5.38
C VAL A 74 4.89 -3.36 6.05
N ASP A 75 6.09 -3.31 5.47
CA ASP A 75 7.27 -4.04 5.94
C ASP A 75 8.29 -3.09 6.60
N VAL A 76 7.89 -1.83 6.86
CA VAL A 76 8.68 -0.76 7.51
C VAL A 76 7.93 -0.15 8.70
N ASP A 77 8.67 0.54 9.57
CA ASP A 77 8.08 1.24 10.72
C ASP A 77 7.18 2.41 10.27
N GLY A 78 6.13 2.71 11.05
CA GLY A 78 5.19 3.80 10.76
C GLY A 78 5.81 5.19 10.72
N ALA A 79 6.94 5.40 11.41
CA ALA A 79 7.70 6.65 11.34
C ALA A 79 8.56 6.76 10.06
N SER A 80 8.74 5.68 9.30
CA SER A 80 9.55 5.65 8.06
C SER A 80 8.75 6.12 6.84
N ASP A 81 9.44 6.36 5.72
CA ASP A 81 8.78 6.55 4.44
C ASP A 81 8.09 5.25 3.99
N PRO A 82 6.83 5.33 3.49
CA PRO A 82 6.09 4.19 2.98
C PRO A 82 6.87 3.35 1.96
N ASP A 83 6.76 2.03 2.12
CA ASP A 83 7.29 1.04 1.19
C ASP A 83 6.28 0.64 0.10
N PHE A 84 5.04 1.10 0.21
CA PHE A 84 3.99 0.90 -0.78
C PHE A 84 3.16 2.15 -1.05
N ARG A 85 2.63 2.24 -2.28
CA ARG A 85 1.61 3.20 -2.72
C ARG A 85 0.30 2.50 -3.06
N VAL A 86 -0.82 3.06 -2.66
CA VAL A 86 -2.16 2.65 -3.10
C VAL A 86 -2.37 3.09 -4.55
N VAL A 87 -2.49 2.14 -5.47
CA VAL A 87 -2.72 2.41 -6.90
C VAL A 87 -4.13 2.06 -7.38
N TYR A 88 -4.89 1.39 -6.53
CA TYR A 88 -6.29 1.06 -6.78
C TYR A 88 -7.01 0.86 -5.45
N VAL A 89 -8.27 1.28 -5.38
CA VAL A 89 -9.17 1.04 -4.25
C VAL A 89 -10.53 0.63 -4.76
N GLN A 90 -11.12 -0.37 -4.13
CA GLN A 90 -12.50 -0.75 -4.30
C GLN A 90 -13.14 -1.04 -2.95
N GLU A 91 -14.33 -0.50 -2.75
CA GLU A 91 -15.08 -0.66 -1.51
C GLU A 91 -16.44 -1.30 -1.78
N TRP A 92 -16.85 -2.17 -0.86
CA TRP A 92 -18.17 -2.77 -0.80
C TRP A 92 -18.71 -2.65 0.62
N LEU A 93 -19.97 -3.06 0.82
CA LEU A 93 -20.55 -3.08 2.16
C LEU A 93 -19.76 -4.05 3.06
N GLY A 94 -19.06 -3.50 4.05
CA GLY A 94 -18.34 -4.24 5.09
C GLY A 94 -16.92 -4.69 4.74
N HIS A 95 -16.39 -4.41 3.55
CA HIS A 95 -14.97 -4.67 3.23
C HIS A 95 -14.46 -3.79 2.09
N GLY A 96 -13.17 -3.46 2.15
CA GLY A 96 -12.44 -2.78 1.09
C GLY A 96 -11.23 -3.59 0.64
N ALA A 97 -10.86 -3.41 -0.63
CA ALA A 97 -9.66 -3.96 -1.22
C ALA A 97 -8.85 -2.84 -1.87
N ALA A 98 -7.54 -2.85 -1.65
CA ALA A 98 -6.60 -1.94 -2.29
C ALA A 98 -5.45 -2.72 -2.92
N HIS A 99 -5.02 -2.28 -4.10
CA HIS A 99 -3.78 -2.78 -4.68
C HIS A 99 -2.65 -1.83 -4.32
N LEU A 100 -1.58 -2.42 -3.80
CA LEU A 100 -0.41 -1.72 -3.34
C LEU A 100 0.75 -1.99 -4.30
N GLN A 101 1.39 -0.94 -4.77
CA GLN A 101 2.62 -1.01 -5.56
C GLN A 101 3.82 -0.74 -4.65
N PHE A 102 4.82 -1.62 -4.68
CA PHE A 102 6.05 -1.45 -3.94
C PHE A 102 6.82 -0.23 -4.44
N ILE A 103 7.34 0.57 -3.51
CA ILE A 103 8.20 1.72 -3.76
C ILE A 103 9.65 1.32 -3.42
N PRO A 104 10.53 1.19 -4.43
CA PRO A 104 11.95 0.98 -4.21
C PRO A 104 12.53 2.04 -3.28
N GLU A 105 13.46 1.66 -2.41
CA GLU A 105 14.04 2.58 -1.42
C GLU A 105 14.64 3.84 -2.05
N ALA A 106 15.28 3.71 -3.22
CA ALA A 106 15.83 4.83 -3.99
C ALA A 106 14.78 5.80 -4.57
N GLU A 107 13.50 5.40 -4.60
CA GLU A 107 12.39 6.17 -5.14
C GLU A 107 11.48 6.72 -4.02
N ARG A 108 11.82 6.52 -2.74
CA ARG A 108 11.05 7.05 -1.60
C ARG A 108 11.38 8.53 -1.37
N GLY A 109 10.36 9.30 -1.00
CA GLY A 109 10.47 10.75 -0.84
C GLY A 109 10.08 11.51 -2.11
N ALA A 110 10.37 12.81 -2.13
CA ALA A 110 10.09 13.67 -3.27
C ALA A 110 10.95 13.29 -4.48
N ASP A 111 10.40 13.40 -5.68
CA ASP A 111 11.22 13.36 -6.89
C ASP A 111 12.28 14.48 -6.81
N ALA A 112 13.54 14.13 -7.11
CA ALA A 112 14.66 15.06 -7.14
C ALA A 112 14.60 16.01 -8.36
#